data_AF-A0A9P6KPJ8-F1
#
_entry.id   AF-A0A9P6KPJ8-F1
#
_cell.length_a   1.000
_cell.length_b   1.000
_cell.length_c   1.000
_cell.angle_alpha   90.00
_cell.angle_beta   90.00
_cell.angle_gamma   90.00
#
_symmetry.space_group_name_H-M   'P 1'
#
loop_
_entity.id
_entity.type
_entity.pdbx_description
1 polymer ?
#
loop_
_entity_poly.entity_id
_entity_poly.type
_entity_poly.pdbx_seq_one_letter_code
_entity_poly.pdbx_strand_id
1 'polypeptide(L)'
;METGIENIANSVRDLSIIGDAPGDHGQEPLRSIRNFLASLQHATEMLVQPTNKITLQAQCIKSVADDAFPSTNLPITEVCSLREGAMRLANIATNLKDTIEVLNEVTECSIIAQLKSLGVSGRSFLIEKLFAHFDEEIKNIIWKVLNDTSDQSMEWRVAEECYKQADSPLGSLHADGYFDPLEEAQLEWPYDPDFESEEYYEHENRLFVNEDYAAAFQTQTERRDQVRRKDRQKWMDFWVRVLSNSPDGPTLFYPPASFNEQYLRFDVVPQCLFRTFDDASSGRNDENVIASIASISGSHESSRTDLLALEKDSAAELIHMHLTKDCFGGEKSDNLMSWTSSLLFAVQYAVWRLQCRKCHPSVIKICAVDTREFPPGQFARDTWLLEAYKSTAERDDPAQQFFKFRIRDERFYNGEYLSQGVVNHTNRSCVVSLDHLIQTGLFQLYPEFEDAEGSQKWTKRVHELRQKWSQEYRTTDLEIELASHSQRPEWADKPDEVRRYWVATEATNSYKKSPHARFSRLLKCISKCYERSLTKA
;
A
#
# COMPACT_ATOMS: atom_id res chain seq x y z
N MET A 1 -9.64 -0.14 47.28
CA MET A 1 -10.28 -0.54 46.00
C MET A 1 -11.28 0.53 45.55
N GLU A 2 -12.10 1.07 46.46
CA GLU A 2 -13.01 2.20 46.20
C GLU A 2 -12.33 3.44 45.61
N THR A 3 -11.15 3.82 46.12
CA THR A 3 -10.37 4.97 45.64
C THR A 3 -9.86 4.85 44.19
N GLY A 4 -9.72 3.63 43.66
CA GLY A 4 -9.34 3.44 42.25
C GLY A 4 -10.53 3.56 41.30
N ILE A 5 -11.73 3.23 41.78
CA ILE A 5 -12.98 3.25 41.02
C ILE A 5 -13.51 4.68 40.88
N GLU A 6 -13.41 5.49 41.92
CA GLU A 6 -13.78 6.93 41.88
C GLU A 6 -12.90 7.73 40.91
N ASN A 7 -11.60 7.43 40.84
CA ASN A 7 -10.70 8.12 39.91
C ASN A 7 -11.05 7.84 38.44
N ILE A 8 -11.45 6.61 38.09
CA ILE A 8 -11.88 6.25 36.73
C ILE A 8 -13.24 6.89 36.41
N ALA A 9 -14.19 6.89 37.36
CA ALA A 9 -15.49 7.52 37.18
C ALA A 9 -15.40 9.04 36.97
N ASN A 10 -14.41 9.69 37.57
CA ASN A 10 -14.15 11.11 37.38
C ASN A 10 -13.52 11.39 36.00
N SER A 11 -12.56 10.58 35.55
CA SER A 11 -11.98 10.72 34.19
C SER A 11 -12.99 10.52 33.06
N VAL A 12 -14.04 9.71 33.28
CA VAL A 12 -15.13 9.50 32.30
C VAL A 12 -16.13 10.67 32.29
N ARG A 13 -16.36 11.37 33.41
CA ARG A 13 -17.25 12.56 33.44
C ARG A 13 -16.64 13.76 32.74
N ASP A 14 -15.32 13.89 32.78
CA ASP A 14 -14.61 14.98 32.12
C ASP A 14 -14.63 14.86 30.58
N LEU A 15 -15.08 13.71 30.03
CA LEU A 15 -15.27 13.47 28.59
C LEU A 15 -16.66 13.88 28.06
N SER A 16 -17.45 14.68 28.78
CA SER A 16 -18.77 15.11 28.30
C SER A 16 -18.69 15.97 27.04
N ILE A 17 -18.80 15.32 25.88
CA ILE A 17 -18.96 15.96 24.57
C ILE A 17 -20.44 16.34 24.44
N ILE A 18 -20.78 17.58 24.76
CA ILE A 18 -22.02 18.23 24.32
C ILE A 18 -21.64 19.33 23.34
N GLY A 19 -22.22 19.26 22.16
CA GLY A 19 -21.86 20.06 21.00
C GLY A 19 -22.20 21.55 21.13
N ASP A 20 -21.29 22.36 20.60
CA ASP A 20 -21.58 23.72 20.16
C ASP A 20 -21.53 23.77 18.63
N ALA A 21 -22.57 24.37 18.05
CA ALA A 21 -22.76 24.51 16.60
C ALA A 21 -21.65 25.36 15.96
N PRO A 22 -21.19 25.05 14.73
CA PRO A 22 -20.11 25.80 14.11
C PRO A 22 -20.63 27.09 13.48
N GLY A 23 -20.11 28.22 13.97
CA GLY A 23 -20.07 29.49 13.26
C GLY A 23 -19.09 29.41 12.07
N ASP A 24 -19.53 30.00 10.98
CA ASP A 24 -18.92 30.08 9.66
C ASP A 24 -17.54 30.78 9.68
N HIS A 25 -16.44 30.04 9.47
CA HIS A 25 -15.19 30.53 8.86
C HIS A 25 -14.39 29.38 8.21
N GLY A 26 -14.14 29.52 6.90
CA GLY A 26 -13.44 28.53 6.08
C GLY A 26 -11.95 28.38 6.42
N GLN A 27 -11.47 27.14 6.31
CA GLN A 27 -10.10 26.62 6.47
C GLN A 27 -9.65 26.10 7.86
N GLU A 28 -10.37 26.34 8.95
CA GLU A 28 -10.17 25.62 10.23
C GLU A 28 -10.79 24.20 10.39
N PRO A 29 -11.79 23.73 9.60
CA PRO A 29 -12.51 22.49 9.94
C PRO A 29 -11.65 21.22 9.95
N LEU A 30 -10.73 21.06 8.98
CA LEU A 30 -9.96 19.82 8.82
C LEU A 30 -8.94 19.61 9.95
N ARG A 31 -8.36 20.71 10.47
CA ARG A 31 -7.38 20.64 11.57
C ARG A 31 -8.08 20.34 12.91
N SER A 32 -9.29 20.88 13.09
CA SER A 32 -10.15 20.61 14.24
C SER A 32 -10.62 19.15 14.29
N ILE A 33 -11.08 18.62 13.15
CA ILE A 33 -11.55 17.23 13.04
C ILE A 33 -10.41 16.21 13.24
N ARG A 34 -9.20 16.48 12.71
CA ARG A 34 -8.04 15.61 12.92
C ARG A 34 -7.64 15.51 14.40
N ASN A 35 -7.61 16.65 15.09
CA ASN A 35 -7.31 16.70 16.53
C ASN A 35 -8.41 16.02 17.36
N PHE A 36 -9.67 16.15 16.93
CA PHE A 36 -10.80 15.45 17.53
C PHE A 36 -10.67 13.93 17.36
N LEU A 37 -10.37 13.43 16.16
CA LEU A 37 -10.16 12.00 15.88
C LEU A 37 -9.01 11.41 16.69
N ALA A 38 -7.86 12.10 16.74
CA ALA A 38 -6.72 11.69 17.55
C ALA A 38 -7.05 11.64 19.05
N SER A 39 -7.86 12.59 19.53
CA SER A 39 -8.29 12.62 20.94
C SER A 39 -9.29 11.50 21.25
N LEU A 40 -10.21 11.22 20.33
CA LEU A 40 -11.21 10.16 20.45
C LEU A 40 -10.54 8.79 20.48
N GLN A 41 -9.61 8.54 19.55
CA GLN A 41 -8.84 7.29 19.50
C GLN A 41 -7.97 7.11 20.74
N HIS A 42 -7.29 8.16 21.20
CA HIS A 42 -6.52 8.10 22.44
C HIS A 42 -7.39 7.77 23.65
N ALA A 43 -8.61 8.35 23.73
CA ALA A 43 -9.57 8.02 24.77
C ALA A 43 -10.00 6.54 24.70
N THR A 44 -10.27 6.01 23.50
CA THR A 44 -10.59 4.59 23.29
C THR A 44 -9.47 3.67 23.75
N GLU A 45 -8.22 3.91 23.31
CA GLU A 45 -7.05 3.11 23.69
C GLU A 45 -6.81 3.13 25.22
N MET A 46 -6.97 4.30 25.84
CA MET A 46 -6.83 4.48 27.29
C MET A 46 -7.91 3.75 28.09
N LEU A 47 -9.08 3.50 27.51
CA LEU A 47 -10.19 2.81 28.17
C LEU A 47 -10.17 1.29 27.95
N VAL A 48 -9.66 0.80 26.81
CA VAL A 48 -9.63 -0.63 26.48
C VAL A 48 -8.79 -1.45 27.48
N GLN A 49 -7.57 -0.98 27.80
CA GLN A 49 -6.66 -1.73 28.68
C GLN A 49 -7.17 -1.87 30.13
N PRO A 50 -7.63 -0.79 30.81
CA PRO A 50 -8.26 -0.90 32.11
C PRO A 50 -9.52 -1.78 32.10
N THR A 51 -10.36 -1.67 31.07
CA THR A 51 -11.61 -2.44 30.96
C THR A 51 -11.36 -3.94 30.86
N ASN A 52 -10.37 -4.36 30.07
CA ASN A 52 -9.97 -5.77 29.98
C ASN A 52 -9.46 -6.31 31.33
N LYS A 53 -8.65 -5.51 32.05
CA LYS A 53 -8.14 -5.89 33.38
C LYS A 53 -9.26 -6.02 34.41
N ILE A 54 -10.20 -5.08 34.41
CA ILE A 54 -11.39 -5.08 35.28
C ILE A 54 -12.27 -6.29 34.98
N THR A 55 -12.47 -6.62 33.71
CA THR A 55 -13.25 -7.79 33.27
C THR A 55 -12.63 -9.11 33.74
N LEU A 56 -11.30 -9.26 33.59
CA LEU A 56 -10.57 -10.43 34.09
C LEU A 56 -10.64 -10.56 35.62
N GLN A 57 -10.52 -9.44 36.33
CA GLN A 57 -10.65 -9.42 37.79
C GLN A 57 -12.07 -9.79 38.24
N ALA A 58 -13.11 -9.29 37.55
CA ALA A 58 -14.50 -9.63 37.82
C ALA A 58 -14.77 -11.14 37.61
N GLN A 59 -14.23 -11.72 36.54
CA GLN A 59 -14.35 -13.15 36.24
C GLN A 59 -13.61 -14.02 37.28
N CYS A 60 -12.40 -13.62 37.68
CA CYS A 60 -11.63 -14.31 38.72
C CYS A 60 -12.38 -14.32 40.06
N ILE A 61 -12.89 -13.16 40.50
CA ILE A 61 -13.67 -13.05 41.74
C ILE A 61 -14.95 -13.89 41.66
N LYS A 62 -15.63 -13.92 40.51
CA LYS A 62 -16.81 -14.75 40.29
C LYS A 62 -16.48 -16.24 40.43
N SER A 63 -15.40 -16.72 39.81
CA SER A 63 -14.98 -18.12 39.93
C SER A 63 -14.62 -18.53 41.36
N VAL A 64 -13.91 -17.66 42.10
CA VAL A 64 -13.55 -17.90 43.50
C VAL A 64 -14.80 -17.91 44.40
N ALA A 65 -15.77 -17.05 44.13
CA ALA A 65 -17.04 -17.04 44.85
C ALA A 65 -17.90 -18.26 44.54
N ASP A 66 -17.88 -18.78 43.31
CA ASP A 66 -18.62 -19.97 42.89
C ASP A 66 -17.97 -21.28 43.42
N ASP A 67 -16.63 -21.33 43.52
CA ASP A 67 -15.87 -22.49 44.04
C ASP A 67 -15.88 -22.62 45.58
N ALA A 68 -16.17 -21.53 46.30
CA ALA A 68 -16.22 -21.52 47.77
C ALA A 68 -17.40 -22.32 48.37
N PHE A 69 -18.32 -22.83 47.53
CA PHE A 69 -19.59 -23.41 47.97
C PHE A 69 -19.61 -24.90 48.39
N PRO A 70 -18.47 -25.59 48.62
CA PRO A 70 -18.52 -26.73 49.56
C PRO A 70 -17.43 -26.77 50.64
N SER A 71 -16.52 -25.79 50.76
CA SER A 71 -15.34 -25.97 51.62
C SER A 71 -14.91 -24.71 52.38
N THR A 72 -15.20 -24.71 53.69
CA THR A 72 -14.59 -23.97 54.82
C THR A 72 -15.07 -22.55 55.19
N ASN A 73 -15.55 -22.42 56.44
CA ASN A 73 -15.56 -21.32 57.43
C ASN A 73 -15.20 -19.87 57.02
N LEU A 74 -15.65 -19.36 55.87
CA LEU A 74 -15.61 -17.93 55.56
C LEU A 74 -16.83 -17.20 56.17
N PRO A 75 -16.65 -16.04 56.84
CA PRO A 75 -17.77 -15.26 57.37
C PRO A 75 -18.71 -14.86 56.22
N ILE A 76 -20.00 -15.22 56.34
CA ILE A 76 -21.04 -14.92 55.34
C ILE A 76 -21.06 -13.44 54.94
N THR A 77 -20.71 -12.54 55.88
CA THR A 77 -20.59 -11.10 55.66
C THR A 77 -19.51 -10.73 54.66
N GLU A 78 -18.34 -11.37 54.70
CA GLU A 78 -17.24 -11.12 53.76
C GLU A 78 -17.57 -11.62 52.36
N VAL A 79 -18.24 -12.77 52.26
CA VAL A 79 -18.73 -13.32 50.99
C VAL A 79 -19.80 -12.41 50.36
N CYS A 80 -20.71 -11.86 51.16
CA CYS A 80 -21.70 -10.89 50.69
C CYS A 80 -21.06 -9.57 50.21
N SER A 81 -20.09 -9.03 50.95
CA SER A 81 -19.37 -7.82 50.54
C SER A 81 -18.53 -8.03 49.28
N LEU A 82 -17.90 -9.20 49.13
CA LEU A 82 -17.15 -9.55 47.91
C LEU A 82 -18.08 -9.67 46.70
N ARG A 83 -19.25 -10.31 46.87
CA ARG A 83 -20.26 -10.43 45.82
C ARG A 83 -20.82 -9.07 45.39
N GLU A 84 -21.08 -8.16 46.34
CA GLU A 84 -21.51 -6.80 46.04
C GLU A 84 -20.42 -6.02 45.28
N GLY A 85 -19.17 -6.12 45.72
CA GLY A 85 -18.02 -5.54 45.01
C GLY A 85 -17.87 -6.08 43.59
N ALA A 86 -18.04 -7.39 43.38
CA ALA A 86 -18.01 -8.01 42.06
C ALA A 86 -19.14 -7.54 41.15
N MET A 87 -20.36 -7.37 41.67
CA MET A 87 -21.49 -6.83 40.90
C MET A 87 -21.25 -5.37 40.48
N ARG A 88 -20.71 -4.53 41.37
CA ARG A 88 -20.35 -3.15 41.04
C ARG A 88 -19.28 -3.10 39.95
N LEU A 89 -18.25 -3.95 40.07
CA LEU A 89 -17.17 -4.06 39.10
C LEU A 89 -17.69 -4.52 37.72
N ALA A 90 -18.59 -5.51 37.70
CA ALA A 90 -19.23 -5.98 36.48
C ALA A 90 -20.08 -4.87 35.82
N ASN A 91 -20.83 -4.10 36.60
CA ASN A 91 -21.63 -2.99 36.08
C ASN A 91 -20.74 -1.88 35.48
N ILE A 92 -19.63 -1.55 36.13
CA ILE A 92 -18.64 -0.61 35.61
C ILE A 92 -18.03 -1.13 34.30
N ALA A 93 -17.69 -2.43 34.24
CA ALA A 93 -17.16 -3.04 33.03
C ALA A 93 -18.15 -2.98 31.86
N THR A 94 -19.44 -3.25 32.10
CA THR A 94 -20.49 -3.11 31.07
C THR A 94 -20.60 -1.68 30.58
N ASN A 95 -20.69 -0.69 31.48
CA ASN A 95 -20.80 0.73 31.09
C ASN A 95 -19.59 1.21 30.29
N LEU A 96 -18.39 0.78 30.66
CA LEU A 96 -17.17 1.11 29.92
C LEU A 96 -17.17 0.46 28.54
N LYS A 97 -17.66 -0.78 28.44
CA LYS A 97 -17.80 -1.47 27.16
C LYS A 97 -18.78 -0.73 26.24
N ASP A 98 -19.96 -0.37 26.74
CA ASP A 98 -20.96 0.40 25.99
C ASP A 98 -20.39 1.76 25.54
N THR A 99 -19.60 2.41 26.40
CA THR A 99 -18.93 3.67 26.05
C THR A 99 -17.90 3.49 24.93
N ILE A 100 -17.11 2.41 24.97
CA ILE A 100 -16.14 2.08 23.91
C ILE A 100 -16.87 1.78 22.60
N GLU A 101 -18.00 1.06 22.64
CA GLU A 101 -18.82 0.77 21.45
C GLU A 101 -19.33 2.06 20.80
N VAL A 102 -19.88 3.00 21.59
CA VAL A 102 -20.33 4.32 21.08
C VAL A 102 -19.16 5.13 20.51
N LEU A 103 -18.00 5.16 21.20
CA LEU A 103 -16.82 5.87 20.69
C LEU A 103 -16.31 5.30 19.37
N ASN A 104 -16.32 3.97 19.22
CA ASN A 104 -15.96 3.31 17.96
C ASN A 104 -16.91 3.69 16.83
N GLU A 105 -18.23 3.63 17.07
CA GLU A 105 -19.24 4.02 16.07
C GLU A 105 -19.07 5.48 15.62
N VAL A 106 -18.83 6.40 16.56
CA VAL A 106 -18.55 7.81 16.25
C VAL A 106 -17.25 7.96 15.46
N THR A 107 -16.21 7.19 15.80
CA THR A 107 -14.93 7.19 15.07
C THR A 107 -15.13 6.74 13.63
N GLU A 108 -15.82 5.62 13.41
CA GLU A 108 -16.13 5.06 12.10
C GLU A 108 -16.93 6.05 11.24
N CYS A 109 -18.01 6.63 11.80
CA CYS A 109 -18.82 7.62 11.10
C CYS A 109 -18.02 8.86 10.68
N SER A 110 -17.12 9.33 11.56
CA SER A 110 -16.26 10.48 11.29
C SER A 110 -15.26 10.19 10.16
N ILE A 111 -14.62 9.01 10.17
CA ILE A 111 -13.72 8.57 9.09
C ILE A 111 -14.48 8.46 7.77
N ILE A 112 -15.66 7.82 7.76
CA ILE A 112 -16.49 7.70 6.55
C ILE A 112 -16.86 9.09 5.99
N ALA A 113 -17.28 10.02 6.86
CA ALA A 113 -17.60 11.39 6.45
C ALA A 113 -16.38 12.10 5.82
N GLN A 114 -15.19 11.90 6.39
CA GLN A 114 -13.95 12.46 5.86
C GLN A 114 -13.59 11.84 4.50
N LEU A 115 -13.65 10.52 4.35
CA LEU A 115 -13.41 9.82 3.08
C LEU A 115 -14.36 10.34 2.00
N LYS A 116 -15.65 10.47 2.32
CA LYS A 116 -16.64 11.09 1.41
C LYS A 116 -16.20 12.50 1.01
N SER A 117 -15.83 13.34 1.97
CA SER A 117 -15.40 14.72 1.69
C SER A 117 -14.20 14.81 0.74
N LEU A 118 -13.25 13.86 0.86
CA LEU A 118 -12.03 13.84 0.05
C LEU A 118 -12.26 13.37 -1.39
N GLY A 119 -13.29 12.55 -1.61
CA GLY A 119 -13.63 12.05 -2.95
C GLY A 119 -14.63 12.93 -3.72
N VAL A 120 -15.16 14.00 -3.12
CA VAL A 120 -16.21 14.82 -3.74
C VAL A 120 -15.66 15.74 -4.84
N SER A 121 -16.24 15.62 -6.04
CA SER A 121 -16.32 16.73 -7.01
C SER A 121 -17.76 17.04 -7.44
N GLY A 122 -18.74 16.64 -6.63
CA GLY A 122 -20.18 16.83 -6.83
C GLY A 122 -21.00 15.79 -6.08
N ARG A 123 -22.32 16.00 -5.92
CA ARG A 123 -23.23 14.96 -5.40
C ARG A 123 -23.41 13.87 -6.44
N SER A 124 -22.68 12.76 -6.31
CA SER A 124 -22.94 11.55 -7.09
C SER A 124 -23.90 10.64 -6.33
N PHE A 125 -25.15 10.59 -6.77
CA PHE A 125 -26.17 9.71 -6.17
C PHE A 125 -25.77 8.23 -6.19
N LEU A 126 -24.99 7.81 -7.19
CA LEU A 126 -24.48 6.45 -7.28
C LEU A 126 -23.46 6.14 -6.17
N ILE A 127 -22.56 7.08 -5.89
CA ILE A 127 -21.54 6.89 -4.84
C ILE A 127 -22.23 6.75 -3.47
N GLU A 128 -23.26 7.55 -3.19
CA GLU A 128 -24.02 7.40 -1.94
C GLU A 128 -24.72 6.04 -1.82
N LYS A 129 -25.24 5.49 -2.93
CA LYS A 129 -25.81 4.15 -2.95
C LYS A 129 -24.76 3.07 -2.69
N LEU A 130 -23.58 3.19 -3.28
CA LEU A 130 -22.46 2.26 -3.07
C LEU A 130 -21.97 2.31 -1.61
N PHE A 131 -21.84 3.50 -1.03
CA PHE A 131 -21.54 3.64 0.40
C PHE A 131 -22.59 3.01 1.30
N ALA A 132 -23.87 3.16 0.99
CA ALA A 132 -24.94 2.53 1.76
C ALA A 132 -24.96 1.00 1.60
N HIS A 133 -24.59 0.49 0.43
CA HIS A 133 -24.50 -0.95 0.17
C HIS A 133 -23.31 -1.59 0.89
N PHE A 134 -22.14 -0.95 0.88
CA PHE A 134 -20.91 -1.46 1.47
C PHE A 134 -20.59 -0.91 2.88
N ASP A 135 -21.60 -0.40 3.59
CA ASP A 135 -21.38 0.32 4.86
C ASP A 135 -20.68 -0.56 5.91
N GLU A 136 -21.12 -1.80 6.06
CA GLU A 136 -20.55 -2.76 7.01
C GLU A 136 -19.15 -3.23 6.59
N GLU A 137 -18.90 -3.45 5.30
CA GLU A 137 -17.58 -3.80 4.77
C GLU A 137 -16.57 -2.66 5.00
N ILE A 138 -16.99 -1.41 4.80
CA ILE A 138 -16.15 -0.23 5.04
C ILE A 138 -15.85 -0.09 6.54
N LYS A 139 -16.85 -0.23 7.43
CA LYS A 139 -16.62 -0.23 8.89
C LYS A 139 -15.66 -1.33 9.32
N ASN A 140 -15.80 -2.54 8.77
CA ASN A 140 -14.89 -3.64 9.04
C ASN A 140 -13.44 -3.33 8.61
N ILE A 141 -13.24 -2.64 7.49
CA ILE A 141 -11.91 -2.18 7.06
C ILE A 141 -11.36 -1.14 8.02
N ILE A 142 -12.17 -0.14 8.41
CA ILE A 142 -11.79 0.88 9.40
C ILE A 142 -11.31 0.21 10.69
N TRP A 143 -12.10 -0.73 11.21
CA TRP A 143 -11.79 -1.45 12.44
C TRP A 143 -10.48 -2.25 12.36
N LYS A 144 -10.25 -2.96 11.24
CA LYS A 144 -8.98 -3.69 11.00
C LYS A 144 -7.79 -2.73 11.00
N VAL A 145 -7.88 -1.62 10.26
CA VAL A 145 -6.79 -0.64 10.17
C VAL A 145 -6.50 0.02 11.52
N LEU A 146 -7.55 0.34 12.31
CA LEU A 146 -7.44 0.90 13.66
C LEU A 146 -6.72 -0.04 14.63
N ASN A 147 -7.00 -1.34 14.56
CA ASN A 147 -6.32 -2.32 15.42
C ASN A 147 -4.87 -2.59 15.02
N ASP A 148 -4.54 -2.46 13.74
CA ASP A 148 -3.21 -2.77 13.22
C ASP A 148 -2.22 -1.59 13.33
N THR A 149 -2.70 -0.34 13.51
CA THR A 149 -1.85 0.86 13.42
C THR A 149 -2.05 1.80 14.61
N SER A 150 -0.99 2.02 15.39
CA SER A 150 -0.98 3.00 16.50
C SER A 150 -0.58 4.43 16.06
N ASP A 151 -0.71 4.76 14.78
CA ASP A 151 -0.09 5.94 14.15
C ASP A 151 -1.12 7.00 13.74
N GLN A 152 -0.72 8.27 13.69
CA GLN A 152 -1.60 9.44 13.45
C GLN A 152 -2.01 9.66 11.98
N SER A 153 -1.84 8.64 11.14
CA SER A 153 -1.98 8.74 9.68
C SER A 153 -2.94 7.66 9.16
N MET A 154 -4.17 7.71 9.67
CA MET A 154 -5.15 6.61 9.56
C MET A 154 -6.02 6.73 8.32
N GLU A 155 -6.33 7.94 7.88
CA GLU A 155 -7.34 8.18 6.86
C GLU A 155 -6.88 7.73 5.48
N TRP A 156 -5.62 7.98 5.13
CA TRP A 156 -5.05 7.49 3.88
C TRP A 156 -4.84 5.96 3.91
N ARG A 157 -4.57 5.35 5.07
CA ARG A 157 -4.45 3.89 5.21
C ARG A 157 -5.79 3.19 5.01
N VAL A 158 -6.86 3.73 5.61
CA VAL A 158 -8.23 3.24 5.36
C VAL A 158 -8.57 3.41 3.88
N ALA A 159 -8.30 4.58 3.29
CA ALA A 159 -8.54 4.80 1.87
C ALA A 159 -7.74 3.82 0.98
N GLU A 160 -6.50 3.51 1.36
CA GLU A 160 -5.63 2.59 0.61
C GLU A 160 -6.18 1.16 0.65
N GLU A 161 -6.62 0.71 1.82
CA GLU A 161 -7.22 -0.62 1.96
C GLU A 161 -8.57 -0.69 1.24
N CYS A 162 -9.41 0.34 1.35
CA CYS A 162 -10.66 0.41 0.59
C CYS A 162 -10.42 0.36 -0.92
N TYR A 163 -9.42 1.09 -1.42
CA TYR A 163 -9.04 1.05 -2.84
C TYR A 163 -8.58 -0.36 -3.26
N LYS A 164 -7.72 -1.03 -2.47
CA LYS A 164 -7.28 -2.40 -2.76
C LYS A 164 -8.44 -3.39 -2.79
N GLN A 165 -9.40 -3.25 -1.88
CA GLN A 165 -10.61 -4.09 -1.84
C GLN A 165 -11.59 -3.76 -2.98
N ALA A 166 -11.58 -2.54 -3.50
CA ALA A 166 -12.41 -2.16 -4.64
C ALA A 166 -11.80 -2.61 -5.98
N ASP A 167 -10.47 -2.57 -6.11
CA ASP A 167 -9.72 -2.98 -7.30
C ASP A 167 -9.65 -4.51 -7.47
N SER A 168 -9.53 -5.23 -6.35
CA SER A 168 -9.41 -6.68 -6.36
C SER A 168 -10.72 -7.36 -6.79
N PRO A 169 -10.72 -8.28 -7.77
CA PRO A 169 -11.92 -9.03 -8.17
C PRO A 169 -12.54 -9.88 -7.06
N LEU A 170 -11.75 -10.20 -6.02
CA LEU A 170 -12.19 -10.95 -4.84
C LEU A 170 -12.33 -10.03 -3.61
N GLY A 171 -12.20 -8.72 -3.79
CA GLY A 171 -12.28 -7.77 -2.70
C GLY A 171 -13.72 -7.49 -2.30
N SER A 172 -13.91 -7.19 -1.01
CA SER A 172 -15.26 -7.01 -0.45
C SER A 172 -15.95 -5.72 -0.90
N LEU A 173 -15.20 -4.78 -1.49
CA LEU A 173 -15.72 -3.51 -2.01
C LEU A 173 -15.78 -3.47 -3.54
N HIS A 174 -15.61 -4.62 -4.20
CA HIS A 174 -15.64 -4.69 -5.66
C HIS A 174 -17.01 -4.27 -6.18
N ALA A 175 -17.04 -3.40 -7.19
CA ALA A 175 -18.28 -2.77 -7.67
C ALA A 175 -19.32 -3.81 -8.13
N ASP A 176 -18.88 -4.93 -8.69
CA ASP A 176 -19.75 -6.01 -9.16
C ASP A 176 -20.62 -6.60 -8.04
N GLY A 177 -20.18 -6.56 -6.77
CA GLY A 177 -21.01 -6.97 -5.63
C GLY A 177 -22.32 -6.17 -5.51
N TYR A 178 -22.32 -4.91 -5.98
CA TYR A 178 -23.50 -4.07 -6.07
C TYR A 178 -24.23 -4.20 -7.40
N PHE A 179 -23.50 -4.20 -8.52
CA PHE A 179 -24.09 -4.12 -9.85
C PHE A 179 -24.63 -5.45 -10.36
N ASP A 180 -23.97 -6.57 -10.09
CA ASP A 180 -24.34 -7.87 -10.66
C ASP A 180 -25.73 -8.32 -10.18
N PRO A 181 -26.08 -8.26 -8.88
CA PRO A 181 -27.44 -8.60 -8.44
C PRO A 181 -28.52 -7.68 -9.03
N LEU A 182 -28.20 -6.40 -9.23
CA LEU A 182 -29.13 -5.45 -9.87
C LEU A 182 -29.31 -5.73 -11.36
N GLU A 183 -28.27 -6.20 -12.02
CA GLU A 183 -28.29 -6.56 -13.43
C GLU A 183 -29.01 -7.88 -13.66
N GLU A 184 -28.74 -8.89 -12.82
CA GLU A 184 -29.45 -10.18 -12.82
C GLU A 184 -30.96 -9.98 -12.63
N ALA A 185 -31.37 -9.14 -11.67
CA ALA A 185 -32.79 -8.81 -11.46
C ALA A 185 -33.44 -8.08 -12.66
N GLN A 186 -32.64 -7.43 -13.52
CA GLN A 186 -33.14 -6.76 -14.73
C GLN A 186 -33.17 -7.67 -15.96
N LEU A 187 -32.61 -8.88 -15.89
CA LEU A 187 -32.60 -9.80 -17.01
C LEU A 187 -34.00 -10.36 -17.31
N GLU A 188 -35.00 -10.21 -16.44
CA GLU A 188 -36.40 -10.66 -16.61
C GLU A 188 -37.10 -10.24 -17.92
N TRP A 189 -36.46 -9.45 -18.79
CA TRP A 189 -36.97 -9.18 -20.13
C TRP A 189 -35.84 -9.05 -21.18
N PRO A 190 -35.86 -9.81 -22.29
CA PRO A 190 -36.77 -10.90 -22.63
C PRO A 190 -36.28 -12.25 -22.08
N TYR A 191 -35.51 -12.29 -20.98
CA TYR A 191 -35.12 -13.60 -20.42
C TYR A 191 -36.32 -14.22 -19.75
N ASP A 192 -36.82 -15.27 -20.37
CA ASP A 192 -37.94 -16.02 -19.89
C ASP A 192 -37.44 -17.27 -19.13
N PRO A 193 -37.49 -17.26 -17.79
CA PRO A 193 -37.00 -18.38 -16.99
C PRO A 193 -37.82 -19.66 -17.16
N ASP A 194 -39.06 -19.59 -17.63
CA ASP A 194 -39.92 -20.76 -17.90
C ASP A 194 -40.02 -21.12 -19.39
N PHE A 195 -39.48 -20.29 -20.28
CA PHE A 195 -39.51 -20.45 -21.74
C PHE A 195 -40.95 -20.54 -22.32
N GLU A 196 -41.97 -20.00 -21.65
CA GLU A 196 -43.38 -20.07 -22.11
C GLU A 196 -43.87 -18.80 -22.82
N SER A 197 -43.13 -17.69 -22.77
CA SER A 197 -43.48 -16.40 -23.36
C SER A 197 -43.25 -16.38 -24.87
N GLU A 198 -44.33 -16.13 -25.61
CA GLU A 198 -44.26 -15.90 -27.06
C GLU A 198 -43.36 -14.69 -27.42
N GLU A 199 -43.24 -13.72 -26.52
CA GLU A 199 -42.40 -12.53 -26.69
C GLU A 199 -40.90 -12.85 -26.73
N TYR A 200 -40.43 -13.86 -25.98
CA TYR A 200 -39.04 -14.33 -26.04
C TYR A 200 -38.72 -14.97 -27.38
N TYR A 201 -39.57 -15.89 -27.85
CA TYR A 201 -39.37 -16.55 -29.14
C TYR A 201 -39.50 -15.59 -30.33
N GLU A 202 -40.37 -14.59 -30.23
CA GLU A 202 -40.42 -13.49 -31.21
C GLU A 202 -39.13 -12.67 -31.22
N HIS A 203 -38.56 -12.36 -30.05
CA HIS A 203 -37.29 -11.64 -29.94
C HIS A 203 -36.12 -12.44 -30.56
N GLU A 204 -35.95 -13.70 -30.15
CA GLU A 204 -34.92 -14.61 -30.67
C GLU A 204 -35.04 -14.79 -32.18
N ASN A 205 -36.25 -14.98 -32.69
CA ASN A 205 -36.50 -15.10 -34.13
C ASN A 205 -36.18 -13.78 -34.87
N ARG A 206 -36.49 -12.62 -34.29
CA ARG A 206 -36.13 -11.31 -34.89
C ARG A 206 -34.63 -11.05 -34.89
N LEU A 207 -33.90 -11.49 -33.87
CA LEU A 207 -32.43 -11.42 -33.86
C LEU A 207 -31.81 -12.25 -34.99
N PHE A 208 -32.41 -13.39 -35.34
CA PHE A 208 -31.91 -14.26 -36.41
C PHE A 208 -32.34 -13.81 -37.82
N VAL A 209 -33.58 -13.33 -37.98
CA VAL A 209 -34.18 -13.07 -39.30
C VAL A 209 -34.07 -11.60 -39.73
N ASN A 210 -33.97 -10.65 -38.79
CA ASN A 210 -33.95 -9.22 -39.10
C ASN A 210 -32.61 -8.59 -38.71
N GLU A 211 -31.76 -8.38 -39.71
CA GLU A 211 -30.42 -7.79 -39.55
C GLU A 211 -30.45 -6.38 -38.95
N ASP A 212 -31.41 -5.53 -39.34
CA ASP A 212 -31.57 -4.18 -38.80
C ASP A 212 -31.98 -4.23 -37.31
N TYR A 213 -32.84 -5.18 -36.93
CA TYR A 213 -33.23 -5.39 -35.54
C TYR A 213 -32.06 -5.91 -34.69
N ALA A 214 -31.31 -6.89 -35.20
CA ALA A 214 -30.12 -7.43 -34.54
C ALA A 214 -29.05 -6.34 -34.33
N ALA A 215 -28.77 -5.53 -35.35
CA ALA A 215 -27.83 -4.41 -35.26
C ALA A 215 -28.28 -3.34 -34.26
N ALA A 216 -29.58 -3.00 -34.24
CA ALA A 216 -30.14 -2.05 -33.29
C ALA A 216 -30.08 -2.57 -31.84
N PHE A 217 -30.40 -3.85 -31.64
CA PHE A 217 -30.31 -4.51 -30.34
C PHE A 217 -28.86 -4.58 -29.83
N GLN A 218 -27.92 -5.00 -30.68
CA GLN A 218 -26.50 -5.01 -30.35
C GLN A 218 -26.01 -3.61 -29.95
N THR A 219 -26.34 -2.59 -30.73
CA THR A 219 -25.99 -1.19 -30.41
C THR A 219 -26.56 -0.76 -29.07
N GLN A 220 -27.79 -1.17 -28.74
CA GLN A 220 -28.42 -0.86 -27.45
C GLN A 220 -27.73 -1.58 -26.29
N THR A 221 -27.40 -2.86 -26.45
CA THR A 221 -26.65 -3.65 -25.47
C THR A 221 -25.27 -3.06 -25.22
N GLU A 222 -24.51 -2.76 -26.28
CA GLU A 222 -23.20 -2.10 -26.18
C GLU A 222 -23.27 -0.76 -25.46
N ARG A 223 -24.31 0.06 -25.73
CA ARG A 223 -24.54 1.32 -25.00
C ARG A 223 -24.81 1.09 -23.52
N ARG A 224 -25.65 0.10 -23.17
CA ARG A 224 -25.93 -0.25 -21.77
C ARG A 224 -24.65 -0.70 -21.06
N ASP A 225 -23.89 -1.58 -21.70
CA ASP A 225 -22.63 -2.09 -21.17
C ASP A 225 -21.60 -0.97 -20.99
N GLN A 226 -21.55 0.00 -21.91
CA GLN A 226 -20.67 1.15 -21.75
C GLN A 226 -21.09 2.05 -20.59
N VAL A 227 -22.39 2.29 -20.38
CA VAL A 227 -22.89 3.05 -19.22
C VAL A 227 -22.56 2.31 -17.92
N ARG A 228 -22.78 0.99 -17.88
CA ARG A 228 -22.47 0.11 -16.75
C ARG A 228 -20.98 0.13 -16.39
N ARG A 229 -20.09 0.02 -17.37
CA ARG A 229 -18.64 0.13 -17.16
C ARG A 229 -18.25 1.50 -16.60
N LYS A 230 -18.83 2.58 -17.13
CA LYS A 230 -18.61 3.94 -16.60
C LYS A 230 -19.09 4.07 -15.15
N ASP A 231 -20.22 3.46 -14.80
CA ASP A 231 -20.76 3.51 -13.44
C ASP A 231 -19.89 2.70 -12.45
N ARG A 232 -19.39 1.53 -12.86
CA ARG A 232 -18.39 0.78 -12.10
C ARG A 232 -17.09 1.59 -11.93
N GLN A 233 -16.61 2.23 -13.00
CA GLN A 233 -15.40 3.05 -12.96
C GLN A 233 -15.51 4.23 -11.99
N LYS A 234 -16.69 4.84 -11.84
CA LYS A 234 -16.89 5.95 -10.89
C LYS A 234 -16.55 5.55 -9.45
N TRP A 235 -16.74 4.29 -9.08
CA TRP A 235 -16.37 3.79 -7.75
C TRP A 235 -14.85 3.76 -7.56
N MET A 236 -14.12 3.30 -8.57
CA MET A 236 -12.67 3.33 -8.58
C MET A 236 -12.12 4.76 -8.60
N ASP A 237 -12.67 5.61 -9.47
CA ASP A 237 -12.31 7.03 -9.57
C ASP A 237 -12.51 7.76 -8.23
N PHE A 238 -13.54 7.39 -7.47
CA PHE A 238 -13.78 7.94 -6.15
C PHE A 238 -12.62 7.62 -5.21
N TRP A 239 -12.21 6.35 -5.08
CA TRP A 239 -11.12 5.96 -4.19
C TRP A 239 -9.77 6.53 -4.61
N VAL A 240 -9.48 6.60 -5.92
CA VAL A 240 -8.27 7.25 -6.44
C VAL A 240 -8.22 8.74 -6.05
N ARG A 241 -9.36 9.45 -6.14
CA ARG A 241 -9.46 10.85 -5.68
C ARG A 241 -9.26 10.97 -4.18
N VAL A 242 -9.88 10.09 -3.39
CA VAL A 242 -9.69 10.09 -1.94
C VAL A 242 -8.20 9.95 -1.61
N LEU A 243 -7.51 8.95 -2.17
CA LEU A 243 -6.07 8.76 -1.98
C LEU A 243 -5.25 9.98 -2.41
N SER A 244 -5.55 10.52 -3.59
CA SER A 244 -4.87 11.68 -4.14
C SER A 244 -5.14 12.96 -3.34
N ASN A 245 -6.21 13.03 -2.54
CA ASN A 245 -6.52 14.18 -1.69
C ASN A 245 -6.20 13.96 -0.20
N SER A 246 -6.04 12.72 0.26
CA SER A 246 -5.73 12.39 1.65
C SER A 246 -4.34 12.89 2.06
N PRO A 247 -4.18 13.69 3.11
CA PRO A 247 -2.86 14.06 3.64
C PRO A 247 -1.95 12.84 3.83
N ASP A 248 -0.69 12.93 3.37
CA ASP A 248 0.29 11.82 3.38
C ASP A 248 -0.08 10.57 2.56
N GLY A 249 -1.21 10.61 1.85
CA GLY A 249 -1.65 9.55 0.93
C GLY A 249 -0.82 9.50 -0.36
N PRO A 250 -0.79 8.32 -1.01
CA PRO A 250 -0.02 8.13 -2.23
C PRO A 250 -0.66 8.85 -3.43
N THR A 251 0.18 9.28 -4.36
CA THR A 251 -0.24 9.70 -5.70
C THR A 251 -0.03 8.52 -6.64
N LEU A 252 -1.12 8.06 -7.27
CA LEU A 252 -1.11 6.88 -8.14
C LEU A 252 -0.97 7.31 -9.60
N PHE A 253 -0.30 6.49 -10.40
CA PHE A 253 -0.43 6.51 -11.86
C PHE A 253 -1.76 5.88 -12.23
N TYR A 254 -2.76 6.72 -12.50
CA TYR A 254 -4.11 6.27 -12.81
C TYR A 254 -4.59 6.86 -14.15
N PRO A 255 -4.62 6.05 -15.22
CA PRO A 255 -4.91 6.55 -16.56
C PRO A 255 -6.34 7.12 -16.61
N PRO A 256 -6.53 8.36 -17.10
CA PRO A 256 -7.87 8.87 -17.33
C PRO A 256 -8.58 8.03 -18.40
N ALA A 257 -9.92 8.03 -18.40
CA ALA A 257 -10.73 7.26 -19.36
C ALA A 257 -10.47 7.60 -20.85
N SER A 258 -9.77 8.70 -21.15
CA SER A 258 -9.34 9.09 -22.50
C SER A 258 -7.98 8.50 -22.91
N PHE A 259 -7.29 7.82 -21.99
CA PHE A 259 -5.99 7.21 -22.23
C PHE A 259 -6.17 5.86 -22.95
N ASN A 260 -5.45 5.65 -24.05
CA ASN A 260 -5.66 4.48 -24.90
C ASN A 260 -5.21 3.20 -24.18
N GLU A 261 -6.17 2.32 -23.87
CA GLU A 261 -5.96 1.04 -23.17
C GLU A 261 -5.04 0.06 -23.91
N GLN A 262 -4.77 0.27 -25.21
CA GLN A 262 -3.85 -0.57 -25.99
C GLN A 262 -2.42 -0.60 -25.42
N TYR A 263 -2.06 0.37 -24.58
CA TYR A 263 -0.77 0.45 -23.88
C TYR A 263 -0.86 0.05 -22.39
N LEU A 264 -2.06 -0.27 -21.87
CA LEU A 264 -2.27 -0.72 -20.49
C LEU A 264 -2.01 -2.21 -20.36
N ARG A 265 -0.78 -2.63 -20.69
CA ARG A 265 -0.21 -3.74 -19.94
C ARG A 265 0.46 -3.09 -18.75
N PHE A 266 -0.24 -3.06 -17.61
CA PHE A 266 0.45 -3.03 -16.34
C PHE A 266 1.28 -4.31 -16.30
N ASP A 267 2.49 -4.25 -16.89
CA ASP A 267 3.48 -5.28 -16.75
C ASP A 267 3.55 -5.59 -15.26
N VAL A 268 3.55 -6.88 -14.91
CA VAL A 268 3.59 -7.33 -13.52
C VAL A 268 4.73 -6.59 -12.84
N VAL A 269 4.38 -5.61 -12.01
CA VAL A 269 5.37 -4.82 -11.28
C VAL A 269 6.19 -5.83 -10.50
N PRO A 270 7.53 -5.83 -10.66
CA PRO A 270 8.38 -6.75 -9.95
C PRO A 270 8.07 -6.65 -8.46
N GLN A 271 7.99 -7.81 -7.86
CA GLN A 271 7.62 -7.94 -6.47
C GLN A 271 8.52 -7.13 -5.54
N CYS A 272 9.81 -7.00 -5.89
CA CYS A 272 10.73 -6.13 -5.18
C CYS A 272 11.21 -4.99 -6.08
N LEU A 273 11.17 -3.78 -5.53
CA LEU A 273 11.86 -2.62 -6.09
C LEU A 273 12.87 -2.10 -5.07
N PHE A 274 13.97 -1.55 -5.59
CA PHE A 274 15.10 -1.07 -4.81
C PHE A 274 15.36 0.41 -5.09
N ARG A 275 15.83 1.14 -4.08
CA ARG A 275 16.33 2.51 -4.22
C ARG A 275 17.54 2.71 -3.34
N THR A 276 18.63 3.16 -3.95
CA THR A 276 19.83 3.59 -3.22
C THR A 276 19.74 5.08 -2.93
N PHE A 277 20.02 5.48 -1.69
CA PHE A 277 19.99 6.87 -1.29
C PHE A 277 21.03 7.18 -0.19
N ASP A 278 21.26 8.47 0.00
CA ASP A 278 22.06 9.12 1.02
C ASP A 278 21.56 10.57 1.21
N ASP A 279 22.18 11.34 2.09
CA ASP A 279 21.80 12.73 2.40
C ASP A 279 21.89 13.70 1.20
N ALA A 280 22.57 13.33 0.11
CA ALA A 280 22.67 14.13 -1.10
C ALA A 280 21.64 13.70 -2.17
N SER A 281 20.79 12.71 -1.87
CA SER A 281 19.75 12.25 -2.80
C SER A 281 18.61 13.26 -2.86
N SER A 282 18.02 13.41 -4.05
CA SER A 282 16.86 14.28 -4.24
C SER A 282 15.65 13.81 -3.44
N GLY A 283 14.87 14.78 -2.96
CA GLY A 283 13.67 14.55 -2.16
C GLY A 283 13.98 14.16 -0.71
N ARG A 284 12.97 13.63 0.00
CA ARG A 284 13.15 13.03 1.33
C ARG A 284 13.32 11.53 1.18
N ASN A 285 14.36 10.98 1.80
CA ASN A 285 14.65 9.55 1.77
C ASN A 285 15.05 9.12 3.19
N ASP A 286 14.16 8.43 3.91
CA ASP A 286 14.44 7.97 5.27
C ASP A 286 13.96 6.52 5.51
N GLU A 287 13.91 6.08 6.77
CA GLU A 287 13.54 4.71 7.14
C GLU A 287 12.03 4.41 6.98
N ASN A 288 11.21 5.45 6.82
CA ASN A 288 9.75 5.37 6.82
C ASN A 288 9.13 5.91 5.53
N VAL A 289 9.78 6.87 4.88
CA VAL A 289 9.23 7.62 3.75
C VAL A 289 10.28 7.89 2.68
N ILE A 290 9.87 7.71 1.42
CA ILE A 290 10.54 8.23 0.24
C ILE A 290 9.59 9.20 -0.45
N ALA A 291 9.99 10.47 -0.61
CA ALA A 291 9.14 11.52 -1.17
C ALA A 291 9.87 12.39 -2.18
N SER A 292 9.17 12.77 -3.24
CA SER A 292 9.64 13.65 -4.31
C SER A 292 10.04 15.04 -3.82
N ILE A 293 10.78 15.79 -4.64
CA ILE A 293 11.14 17.19 -4.31
C ILE A 293 9.87 18.05 -4.23
N ALA A 294 8.91 17.82 -5.14
CA ALA A 294 7.62 18.50 -5.11
C ALA A 294 6.89 18.27 -3.78
N SER A 295 6.98 17.07 -3.20
CA SER A 295 6.34 16.74 -1.92
C SER A 295 6.93 17.47 -0.71
N ILE A 296 8.23 17.82 -0.76
CA ILE A 296 8.91 18.51 0.35
C ILE A 296 8.95 20.03 0.18
N SER A 297 8.94 20.53 -1.05
CA SER A 297 9.30 21.92 -1.35
C SER A 297 8.44 22.58 -2.44
N GLY A 298 7.62 21.78 -3.13
CA GLY A 298 6.67 22.26 -4.14
C GLY A 298 5.36 22.73 -3.52
N SER A 299 4.46 23.19 -4.37
CA SER A 299 3.06 23.41 -3.99
C SER A 299 2.38 22.07 -3.71
N HIS A 300 1.40 22.05 -2.79
CA HIS A 300 0.60 20.85 -2.52
C HIS A 300 -0.12 20.32 -3.78
N GLU A 301 -0.37 21.18 -4.77
CA GLU A 301 -0.96 20.79 -6.05
C GLU A 301 0.03 20.00 -6.92
N SER A 302 1.28 20.48 -7.06
CA SER A 302 2.30 19.81 -7.88
C SER A 302 2.70 18.42 -7.37
N SER A 303 2.66 18.19 -6.06
CA SER A 303 3.06 16.89 -5.48
C SER A 303 1.97 15.81 -5.54
N ARG A 304 0.73 16.21 -5.85
CA ARG A 304 -0.45 15.35 -5.77
C ARG A 304 -1.19 15.23 -7.09
N THR A 305 -0.69 15.90 -8.12
CA THR A 305 -1.20 15.75 -9.48
C THR A 305 -0.55 14.53 -10.11
N ASP A 306 -1.39 13.61 -10.57
CA ASP A 306 -0.95 12.45 -11.35
C ASP A 306 -0.37 12.91 -12.69
N LEU A 307 0.82 12.43 -13.03
CA LEU A 307 1.50 12.60 -14.30
C LEU A 307 0.58 12.28 -15.49
N LEU A 308 -0.27 11.26 -15.38
CA LEU A 308 -1.18 10.85 -16.46
C LEU A 308 -2.37 11.81 -16.65
N ALA A 309 -2.66 12.63 -15.64
CA ALA A 309 -3.68 13.67 -15.71
C ALA A 309 -3.13 15.00 -16.27
N LEU A 310 -1.80 15.15 -16.39
CA LEU A 310 -1.18 16.33 -16.99
C LEU A 310 -1.41 16.40 -18.51
N GLU A 311 -1.27 17.61 -19.05
CA GLU A 311 -1.14 17.79 -20.49
C GLU A 311 0.07 17.00 -21.01
N LYS A 312 -0.10 16.40 -22.20
CA LYS A 312 0.86 15.45 -22.76
C LYS A 312 2.28 16.01 -22.89
N ASP A 313 2.41 17.29 -23.25
CA ASP A 313 3.71 17.92 -23.42
C ASP A 313 4.37 18.20 -22.05
N SER A 314 3.59 18.67 -21.07
CA SER A 314 4.06 18.85 -19.69
C SER A 314 4.48 17.54 -19.04
N ALA A 315 3.73 16.45 -19.27
CA ALA A 315 4.10 15.13 -18.78
C ALA A 315 5.41 14.63 -19.41
N ALA A 316 5.56 14.80 -20.73
CA ALA A 316 6.78 14.42 -21.45
C ALA A 316 7.99 15.22 -20.95
N GLU A 317 7.84 16.53 -20.76
CA GLU A 317 8.87 17.40 -20.21
C GLU A 317 9.28 16.98 -18.80
N LEU A 318 8.30 16.70 -17.93
CA LEU A 318 8.55 16.27 -16.56
C LEU A 318 9.30 14.93 -16.49
N ILE A 319 8.92 13.96 -17.33
CA ILE A 319 9.63 12.67 -17.43
C ILE A 319 11.06 12.88 -17.94
N HIS A 320 11.24 13.67 -19.01
CA HIS A 320 12.55 13.93 -19.57
C HIS A 320 13.46 14.60 -18.55
N MET A 321 13.01 15.69 -17.94
CA MET A 321 13.70 16.39 -16.86
C MET A 321 14.09 15.44 -15.73
N HIS A 322 13.16 14.60 -15.25
CA HIS A 322 13.42 13.67 -14.16
C HIS A 322 14.51 12.66 -14.49
N LEU A 323 14.52 12.12 -15.71
CA LEU A 323 15.45 11.08 -16.14
C LEU A 323 16.81 11.63 -16.59
N THR A 324 16.90 12.92 -16.94
CA THR A 324 18.17 13.57 -17.34
C THR A 324 18.81 14.42 -16.25
N LYS A 325 18.15 14.63 -15.11
CA LYS A 325 18.70 15.45 -14.02
C LYS A 325 19.96 14.83 -13.41
N ASP A 326 20.77 15.70 -12.81
CA ASP A 326 21.91 15.27 -12.02
C ASP A 326 21.48 14.41 -10.82
N CYS A 327 22.26 13.37 -10.51
CA CYS A 327 21.99 12.40 -9.43
C CYS A 327 21.78 13.03 -8.03
N PHE A 328 22.24 14.28 -7.84
CA PHE A 328 22.21 15.03 -6.59
C PHE A 328 21.38 16.32 -6.68
N GLY A 329 20.70 16.53 -7.82
CA GLY A 329 19.86 17.68 -8.08
C GLY A 329 18.42 17.28 -8.33
N GLY A 330 17.58 18.28 -8.51
CA GLY A 330 16.23 18.12 -9.01
C GLY A 330 15.42 19.39 -8.88
N GLU A 331 14.39 19.50 -9.70
CA GLU A 331 13.54 20.68 -9.75
C GLU A 331 12.47 20.64 -8.65
N LYS A 332 12.02 21.81 -8.19
CA LYS A 332 10.96 21.91 -7.17
C LYS A 332 9.61 21.33 -7.64
N SER A 333 9.39 21.30 -8.94
CA SER A 333 8.22 20.74 -9.60
C SER A 333 8.28 19.22 -9.78
N ASP A 334 9.46 18.60 -9.57
CA ASP A 334 9.67 17.17 -9.83
C ASP A 334 8.91 16.32 -8.80
N ASN A 335 7.81 15.74 -9.27
CA ASN A 335 6.96 14.87 -8.47
C ASN A 335 7.35 13.39 -8.54
N LEU A 336 8.40 13.02 -9.26
CA LEU A 336 8.77 11.63 -9.49
C LEU A 336 9.89 11.17 -8.57
N MET A 337 9.96 9.85 -8.35
CA MET A 337 11.07 9.18 -7.67
C MET A 337 11.43 7.88 -8.39
N SER A 338 12.71 7.72 -8.74
CA SER A 338 13.22 6.48 -9.35
C SER A 338 13.40 5.33 -8.37
N TRP A 339 13.08 4.15 -8.87
CA TRP A 339 13.28 2.84 -8.28
C TRP A 339 13.89 1.92 -9.35
N THR A 340 14.54 0.84 -8.94
CA THR A 340 15.06 -0.18 -9.85
C THR A 340 14.58 -1.56 -9.43
N SER A 341 14.26 -2.42 -10.39
CA SER A 341 14.03 -3.85 -10.15
C SER A 341 15.32 -4.66 -10.09
N SER A 342 16.49 -4.05 -10.26
CA SER A 342 17.79 -4.72 -10.32
C SER A 342 18.60 -4.43 -9.06
N LEU A 343 18.69 -5.42 -8.16
CA LEU A 343 19.52 -5.30 -6.95
C LEU A 343 21.00 -5.09 -7.30
N LEU A 344 21.51 -5.77 -8.35
CA LEU A 344 22.83 -5.51 -8.93
C LEU A 344 23.04 -4.02 -9.24
N PHE A 345 22.06 -3.38 -9.89
CA PHE A 345 22.13 -1.96 -10.21
C PHE A 345 22.15 -1.09 -8.95
N ALA A 346 21.27 -1.38 -7.98
CA ALA A 346 21.21 -0.64 -6.71
C ALA A 346 22.52 -0.73 -5.92
N VAL A 347 23.11 -1.93 -5.82
CA VAL A 347 24.39 -2.16 -5.13
C VAL A 347 25.54 -1.47 -5.87
N GLN A 348 25.65 -1.64 -7.20
CA GLN A 348 26.70 -0.97 -7.96
C GLN A 348 26.56 0.56 -7.87
N TYR A 349 25.33 1.08 -7.85
CA TYR A 349 25.10 2.51 -7.66
C TYR A 349 25.53 2.98 -6.26
N ALA A 350 25.33 2.16 -5.23
CA ALA A 350 25.83 2.44 -3.88
C ALA A 350 27.36 2.49 -3.83
N VAL A 351 28.04 1.53 -4.46
CA VAL A 351 29.50 1.49 -4.59
C VAL A 351 30.02 2.70 -5.37
N TRP A 352 29.38 3.05 -6.48
CA TRP A 352 29.74 4.23 -7.26
C TRP A 352 29.56 5.53 -6.46
N ARG A 353 28.45 5.66 -5.72
CA ARG A 353 28.21 6.81 -4.84
C ARG A 353 29.27 6.94 -3.76
N LEU A 354 29.70 5.83 -3.15
CA LEU A 354 30.77 5.83 -2.16
C LEU A 354 32.04 6.50 -2.71
N GLN A 355 32.42 6.14 -3.94
CA GLN A 355 33.61 6.66 -4.59
C GLN A 355 33.45 8.11 -5.03
N CYS A 356 32.33 8.46 -5.66
CA CYS A 356 32.09 9.82 -6.17
C CYS A 356 31.89 10.85 -5.04
N ARG A 357 31.26 10.46 -3.93
CA ARG A 357 30.97 11.34 -2.81
C ARG A 357 32.06 11.35 -1.74
N LYS A 358 32.93 10.35 -1.70
CA LYS A 358 33.94 10.14 -0.65
C LYS A 358 33.31 10.20 0.76
N CYS A 359 32.13 9.61 0.92
CA CYS A 359 31.42 9.55 2.19
C CYS A 359 31.68 8.21 2.90
N HIS A 360 31.21 8.09 4.15
CA HIS A 360 31.29 6.82 4.88
C HIS A 360 30.22 5.85 4.36
N PRO A 361 30.51 4.55 4.17
CA PRO A 361 29.55 3.58 3.63
C PRO A 361 28.29 3.40 4.50
N SER A 362 28.31 3.83 5.76
CA SER A 362 27.13 3.80 6.65
C SER A 362 26.06 4.82 6.28
N VAL A 363 26.42 5.87 5.54
CA VAL A 363 25.52 6.94 5.11
C VAL A 363 24.73 6.53 3.87
N ILE A 364 25.30 5.67 3.02
CA ILE A 364 24.64 5.15 1.82
C ILE A 364 23.76 3.98 2.23
N LYS A 365 22.49 4.05 1.86
CA LYS A 365 21.47 3.05 2.18
C LYS A 365 20.82 2.52 0.92
N ILE A 366 20.33 1.29 0.99
CA ILE A 366 19.49 0.65 -0.01
C ILE A 366 18.16 0.33 0.67
N CYS A 367 17.08 0.91 0.16
CA CYS A 367 15.71 0.55 0.48
C CYS A 367 15.22 -0.50 -0.49
N ALA A 368 14.57 -1.55 0.00
CA ALA A 368 13.80 -2.50 -0.79
C ALA A 368 12.35 -2.52 -0.31
N VAL A 369 11.41 -2.43 -1.25
CA VAL A 369 9.96 -2.47 -0.99
C VAL A 369 9.34 -3.72 -1.59
N ASP A 370 8.34 -4.31 -0.92
CA ASP A 370 7.47 -5.33 -1.52
C ASP A 370 6.29 -4.63 -2.20
N THR A 371 6.26 -4.61 -3.52
CA THR A 371 5.28 -3.83 -4.30
C THR A 371 3.84 -4.31 -4.12
N ARG A 372 3.64 -5.55 -3.64
CA ARG A 372 2.31 -6.09 -3.33
C ARG A 372 1.67 -5.45 -2.09
N GLU A 373 2.48 -4.82 -1.24
CA GLU A 373 1.99 -4.13 -0.04
C GLU A 373 1.51 -2.71 -0.35
N PHE A 374 1.64 -2.27 -1.61
CA PHE A 374 1.26 -0.94 -2.09
C PHE A 374 0.04 -1.03 -3.02
N PRO A 375 -0.74 0.05 -3.14
CA PRO A 375 -1.88 0.09 -4.05
C PRO A 375 -1.44 -0.03 -5.52
N PRO A 376 -2.23 -0.70 -6.38
CA PRO A 376 -2.05 -0.67 -7.82
C PRO A 376 -1.93 0.77 -8.35
N GLY A 377 -0.97 1.00 -9.25
CA GLY A 377 -0.63 2.33 -9.74
C GLY A 377 0.38 3.10 -8.88
N GLN A 378 0.85 2.58 -7.74
CA GLN A 378 1.90 3.24 -6.95
C GLN A 378 3.23 3.37 -7.70
N PHE A 379 3.54 2.37 -8.53
CA PHE A 379 4.77 2.28 -9.31
C PHE A 379 4.44 2.06 -10.78
N ALA A 380 5.10 2.80 -11.66
CA ALA A 380 4.98 2.65 -13.10
C ALA A 380 6.36 2.41 -13.73
N ARG A 381 6.43 1.51 -14.71
CA ARG A 381 7.68 1.24 -15.44
C ARG A 381 8.05 2.44 -16.30
N ASP A 382 9.33 2.82 -16.32
CA ASP A 382 9.78 4.00 -17.08
C ASP A 382 9.48 3.84 -18.58
N THR A 383 9.88 2.72 -19.18
CA THR A 383 9.69 2.40 -20.60
C THR A 383 8.25 2.49 -21.05
N TRP A 384 7.29 2.12 -20.20
CA TRP A 384 5.87 2.28 -20.48
C TRP A 384 5.48 3.76 -20.59
N LEU A 385 5.88 4.59 -19.61
CA LEU A 385 5.68 6.04 -19.66
C LEU A 385 6.35 6.66 -20.89
N LEU A 386 7.59 6.26 -21.19
CA LEU A 386 8.32 6.73 -22.37
C LEU A 386 7.57 6.38 -23.66
N GLU A 387 7.00 5.18 -23.76
CA GLU A 387 6.23 4.76 -24.94
C GLU A 387 4.93 5.54 -25.10
N ALA A 388 4.26 5.86 -24.00
CA ALA A 388 3.02 6.64 -24.02
C ALA A 388 3.24 8.09 -24.49
N TYR A 389 4.38 8.69 -24.13
CA TYR A 389 4.71 10.09 -24.45
C TYR A 389 5.74 10.27 -25.58
N LYS A 390 6.19 9.19 -26.24
CA LYS A 390 7.17 9.32 -27.35
C LYS A 390 6.67 10.13 -28.54
N SER A 391 5.34 10.12 -28.77
CA SER A 391 4.73 10.74 -29.95
C SER A 391 4.27 12.18 -29.75
N THR A 392 4.39 12.72 -28.53
CA THR A 392 3.91 14.06 -28.19
C THR A 392 4.97 15.13 -28.47
N ALA A 393 6.24 14.77 -28.30
CA ALA A 393 7.36 15.62 -28.66
C ALA A 393 7.51 15.79 -30.19
N GLU A 394 7.81 17.02 -30.63
CA GLU A 394 8.01 17.37 -32.05
C GLU A 394 9.14 16.54 -32.70
N ARG A 395 9.14 16.46 -34.04
CA ARG A 395 10.28 15.92 -34.78
C ARG A 395 11.50 16.79 -34.43
N ASP A 396 12.50 16.17 -33.81
CA ASP A 396 13.79 16.75 -33.39
C ASP A 396 13.85 17.35 -31.97
N ASP A 397 12.84 17.15 -31.15
CA ASP A 397 12.90 17.44 -29.71
C ASP A 397 13.93 16.53 -28.99
N PRO A 398 14.88 17.09 -28.20
CA PRO A 398 15.79 16.32 -27.34
C PRO A 398 15.11 15.25 -26.47
N ALA A 399 13.94 15.54 -25.93
CA ALA A 399 13.17 14.60 -25.11
C ALA A 399 12.76 13.37 -25.93
N GLN A 400 12.31 13.57 -27.16
CA GLN A 400 11.94 12.49 -28.06
C GLN A 400 13.14 11.60 -28.41
N GLN A 401 14.29 12.22 -28.68
CA GLN A 401 15.52 11.48 -29.00
C GLN A 401 15.98 10.66 -27.79
N PHE A 402 15.93 11.25 -26.60
CA PHE A 402 16.24 10.56 -25.35
C PHE A 402 15.30 9.37 -25.11
N PHE A 403 13.99 9.53 -25.30
CA PHE A 403 13.01 8.45 -25.13
C PHE A 403 13.28 7.30 -26.13
N LYS A 404 13.51 7.63 -27.40
CA LYS A 404 13.86 6.62 -28.43
C LYS A 404 15.15 5.88 -28.08
N PHE A 405 16.16 6.58 -27.56
CA PHE A 405 17.41 5.97 -27.12
C PHE A 405 17.18 5.00 -25.95
N ARG A 406 16.48 5.43 -24.91
CA ARG A 406 16.18 4.60 -23.72
C ARG A 406 15.36 3.36 -24.05
N ILE A 407 14.38 3.47 -24.96
CA ILE A 407 13.54 2.33 -25.37
C ILE A 407 14.31 1.33 -26.24
N ARG A 408 15.19 1.80 -27.15
CA ARG A 408 15.85 0.93 -28.14
C ARG A 408 17.13 0.27 -27.63
N ASP A 409 17.83 0.90 -26.70
CA ASP A 409 19.14 0.44 -26.24
C ASP A 409 19.03 -0.33 -24.92
N GLU A 410 18.78 -1.64 -25.02
CA GLU A 410 18.67 -2.54 -23.87
C GLU A 410 19.92 -2.56 -22.98
N ARG A 411 21.09 -2.13 -23.48
CA ARG A 411 22.33 -2.10 -22.70
C ARG A 411 22.26 -1.12 -21.54
N PHE A 412 21.42 -0.09 -21.66
CA PHE A 412 21.18 0.93 -20.64
C PHE A 412 19.89 0.69 -19.87
N TYR A 413 19.24 -0.47 -20.06
CA TYR A 413 18.07 -0.83 -19.31
C TYR A 413 18.44 -1.16 -17.85
N ASN A 414 18.02 -0.29 -16.94
CA ASN A 414 18.35 -0.38 -15.53
C ASN A 414 17.19 -0.98 -14.70
N GLY A 415 16.13 -1.46 -15.36
CA GLY A 415 14.91 -1.93 -14.68
C GLY A 415 14.21 -0.81 -13.92
N GLU A 416 14.14 0.39 -14.51
CA GLU A 416 13.68 1.58 -13.80
C GLU A 416 12.14 1.64 -13.68
N TYR A 417 11.69 2.00 -12.48
CA TYR A 417 10.30 2.26 -12.14
C TYR A 417 10.21 3.62 -11.47
N LEU A 418 9.08 4.29 -11.63
CA LEU A 418 8.81 5.60 -11.07
C LEU A 418 7.68 5.47 -10.06
N SER A 419 7.76 6.22 -8.97
CA SER A 419 6.62 6.53 -8.09
C SER A 419 6.36 8.03 -8.11
N GLN A 420 5.15 8.45 -7.74
CA GLN A 420 4.78 9.88 -7.64
C GLN A 420 4.59 10.29 -6.18
N GLY A 421 4.88 11.56 -5.87
CA GLY A 421 4.58 12.13 -4.57
C GLY A 421 5.35 11.46 -3.44
N VAL A 422 4.59 10.94 -2.47
CA VAL A 422 5.08 10.32 -1.24
C VAL A 422 4.82 8.82 -1.28
N VAL A 423 5.85 8.03 -1.00
CA VAL A 423 5.77 6.59 -0.75
C VAL A 423 6.06 6.35 0.73
N ASN A 424 5.00 6.12 1.52
CA ASN A 424 5.16 5.70 2.90
C ASN A 424 5.47 4.20 2.92
N HIS A 425 6.64 3.82 3.38
CA HIS A 425 7.09 2.43 3.37
C HIS A 425 7.33 1.89 4.78
N THR A 426 6.79 2.55 5.80
CA THR A 426 6.85 2.11 7.20
C THR A 426 6.25 0.71 7.31
N ASN A 427 7.00 -0.24 7.86
CA ASN A 427 6.65 -1.65 7.97
C ASN A 427 6.42 -2.40 6.63
N ARG A 428 6.69 -1.75 5.48
CA ARG A 428 6.52 -2.29 4.13
C ARG A 428 7.81 -2.35 3.31
N SER A 429 8.94 -2.08 3.98
CA SER A 429 10.26 -2.09 3.37
C SER A 429 11.33 -2.60 4.30
N CYS A 430 12.50 -2.79 3.73
CA CYS A 430 13.73 -2.89 4.47
C CYS A 430 14.76 -1.90 3.95
N VAL A 431 15.33 -1.12 4.88
CA VAL A 431 16.43 -0.19 4.60
C VAL A 431 17.69 -0.70 5.30
N VAL A 432 18.79 -0.75 4.57
CA VAL A 432 20.08 -1.26 5.04
C VAL A 432 21.21 -0.40 4.51
N SER A 433 22.24 -0.13 5.32
CA SER A 433 23.42 0.62 4.88
C SER A 433 24.38 -0.23 4.05
N LEU A 434 25.14 0.40 3.16
CA LEU A 434 26.19 -0.26 2.39
C LEU A 434 27.27 -0.83 3.32
N ASP A 435 27.62 -0.12 4.39
CA ASP A 435 28.55 -0.61 5.42
C ASP A 435 28.08 -1.93 6.02
N HIS A 436 26.78 -2.04 6.31
CA HIS A 436 26.22 -3.27 6.83
C HIS A 436 26.30 -4.41 5.80
N LEU A 437 26.02 -4.15 4.52
CA LEU A 437 26.18 -5.13 3.45
C LEU A 437 27.63 -5.62 3.31
N ILE A 438 28.59 -4.71 3.39
CA ILE A 438 30.03 -5.04 3.32
C ILE A 438 30.42 -5.94 4.50
N GLN A 439 30.02 -5.56 5.72
CA GLN A 439 30.31 -6.33 6.93
C GLN A 439 29.66 -7.72 6.93
N THR A 440 28.52 -7.89 6.26
CA THR A 440 27.81 -9.16 6.19
C THR A 440 28.24 -10.07 5.04
N GLY A 441 29.22 -9.68 4.21
CA GLY A 441 29.77 -10.58 3.20
C GLY A 441 29.68 -10.09 1.75
N LEU A 442 29.20 -8.88 1.46
CA LEU A 442 28.91 -8.45 0.08
C LEU A 442 30.12 -8.62 -0.85
N PHE A 443 31.31 -8.15 -0.45
CA PHE A 443 32.51 -8.23 -1.29
C PHE A 443 33.16 -9.61 -1.25
N GLN A 444 32.93 -10.39 -0.20
CA GLN A 444 33.37 -11.78 -0.14
C GLN A 444 32.57 -12.66 -1.11
N LEU A 445 31.26 -12.41 -1.23
CA LEU A 445 30.36 -13.13 -2.14
C LEU A 445 30.46 -12.62 -3.58
N TYR A 446 30.69 -11.31 -3.75
CA TYR A 446 30.75 -10.65 -5.06
C TYR A 446 31.97 -9.73 -5.11
N PRO A 447 33.18 -10.30 -5.23
CA PRO A 447 34.43 -9.54 -5.23
C PRO A 447 34.51 -8.53 -6.37
N GLU A 448 33.72 -8.69 -7.44
CA GLU A 448 33.67 -7.73 -8.54
C GLU A 448 33.14 -6.34 -8.15
N PHE A 449 32.46 -6.21 -7.01
CA PHE A 449 32.05 -4.92 -6.46
C PHE A 449 33.19 -4.18 -5.74
N GLU A 450 34.22 -4.88 -5.28
CA GLU A 450 35.38 -4.28 -4.60
C GLU A 450 36.42 -3.74 -5.61
N ASP A 451 36.27 -4.07 -6.89
CA ASP A 451 37.14 -3.61 -7.97
C ASP A 451 37.21 -2.07 -8.04
N ALA A 452 38.41 -1.53 -7.80
CA ALA A 452 38.67 -0.10 -7.75
C ALA A 452 38.43 0.62 -9.09
N GLU A 453 38.60 -0.06 -10.23
CA GLU A 453 38.28 0.52 -11.54
C GLU A 453 36.77 0.48 -11.80
N GLY A 454 36.12 -0.61 -11.38
CA GLY A 454 34.67 -0.80 -11.44
C GLY A 454 33.90 0.22 -10.60
N SER A 455 34.40 0.58 -9.41
CA SER A 455 33.74 1.52 -8.50
C SER A 455 33.65 2.96 -9.05
N GLN A 456 34.45 3.31 -10.06
CA GLN A 456 34.35 4.62 -10.75
C GLN A 456 33.27 4.63 -11.84
N LYS A 457 32.70 3.48 -12.17
CA LYS A 457 31.73 3.29 -13.25
C LYS A 457 30.37 2.89 -12.65
N TRP A 458 29.29 3.43 -13.21
CA TRP A 458 27.92 3.09 -12.79
C TRP A 458 27.25 2.18 -13.82
N THR A 459 26.52 2.73 -14.80
CA THR A 459 25.74 1.99 -15.79
C THR A 459 26.60 1.05 -16.62
N LYS A 460 27.77 1.50 -17.06
CA LYS A 460 28.73 0.67 -17.80
C LYS A 460 29.21 -0.54 -16.99
N ARG A 461 29.46 -0.35 -15.68
CA ARG A 461 29.88 -1.47 -14.82
C ARG A 461 28.79 -2.49 -14.64
N VAL A 462 27.54 -2.07 -14.49
CA VAL A 462 26.40 -3.00 -14.43
C VAL A 462 26.32 -3.85 -15.69
N HIS A 463 26.55 -3.25 -16.87
CA HIS A 463 26.59 -4.00 -18.13
C HIS A 463 27.74 -5.03 -18.16
N GLU A 464 28.96 -4.63 -17.76
CA GLU A 464 30.11 -5.54 -17.65
C GLU A 464 29.82 -6.71 -16.70
N LEU A 465 29.24 -6.44 -15.52
CA LEU A 465 28.88 -7.45 -14.54
C LEU A 465 27.81 -8.41 -15.06
N ARG A 466 26.77 -7.91 -15.73
CA ARG A 466 25.74 -8.74 -16.37
C ARG A 466 26.34 -9.67 -17.43
N GLN A 467 27.28 -9.19 -18.25
CA GLN A 467 27.96 -10.02 -19.24
C GLN A 467 28.87 -11.07 -18.61
N LYS A 468 29.54 -10.72 -17.50
CA LYS A 468 30.40 -11.64 -16.78
C LYS A 468 29.58 -12.75 -16.09
N TRP A 469 28.45 -12.38 -15.51
CA TRP A 469 27.58 -13.27 -14.75
C TRP A 469 26.56 -14.02 -15.60
N SER A 470 26.37 -13.65 -16.87
CA SER A 470 25.52 -14.39 -17.80
C SER A 470 26.16 -15.69 -18.32
N GLN A 471 27.46 -15.90 -18.05
CA GLN A 471 28.13 -17.16 -18.32
C GLN A 471 27.82 -18.13 -17.17
N GLU A 472 27.26 -19.31 -17.47
CA GLU A 472 27.00 -20.36 -16.46
C GLU A 472 28.30 -20.68 -15.72
N TYR A 473 28.32 -20.44 -14.42
CA TYR A 473 29.43 -20.83 -13.55
C TYR A 473 28.90 -21.88 -12.58
N ARG A 474 29.45 -23.10 -12.66
CA ARG A 474 29.17 -24.13 -11.64
C ARG A 474 29.54 -23.57 -10.27
N THR A 475 28.53 -23.42 -9.42
CA THR A 475 28.69 -23.04 -8.02
C THR A 475 29.73 -23.96 -7.39
N THR A 476 30.77 -23.37 -6.81
CA THR A 476 31.87 -24.12 -6.19
C THR A 476 31.44 -24.64 -4.83
N ASP A 477 32.03 -25.75 -4.39
CA ASP A 477 31.77 -26.31 -3.06
C ASP A 477 32.13 -25.32 -1.93
N LEU A 478 33.02 -24.34 -2.19
CA LEU A 478 33.36 -23.27 -1.26
C LEU A 478 32.27 -22.19 -1.16
N GLU A 479 31.68 -21.76 -2.28
CA GLU A 479 30.50 -20.87 -2.28
C GLU A 479 29.30 -21.56 -1.65
N ILE A 480 29.18 -22.87 -1.88
CA ILE A 480 28.23 -23.74 -1.21
C ILE A 480 28.58 -23.82 0.27
N GLU A 481 29.80 -24.06 0.73
CA GLU A 481 30.18 -24.13 2.16
C GLU A 481 29.98 -22.81 2.91
N LEU A 482 30.32 -21.69 2.27
CA LEU A 482 30.00 -20.34 2.76
C LEU A 482 28.48 -20.15 2.90
N ALA A 483 27.68 -20.88 2.11
CA ALA A 483 26.21 -20.93 2.21
C ALA A 483 25.66 -22.11 3.08
N SER A 484 26.42 -23.20 3.29
CA SER A 484 25.94 -24.54 3.70
C SER A 484 26.15 -24.90 5.15
N HIS A 485 26.20 -23.89 6.02
CA HIS A 485 25.78 -24.12 7.41
C HIS A 485 24.26 -24.38 7.52
N SER A 486 23.56 -24.74 6.43
CA SER A 486 22.14 -25.15 6.37
C SER A 486 21.87 -26.08 5.17
N GLN A 487 20.97 -27.06 5.34
CA GLN A 487 20.80 -28.30 4.55
C GLN A 487 20.37 -28.11 3.07
N ARG A 488 20.75 -29.07 2.22
CA ARG A 488 20.58 -29.11 0.74
C ARG A 488 19.19 -29.62 0.31
N PRO A 489 18.38 -28.85 -0.47
CA PRO A 489 17.11 -29.33 -1.04
C PRO A 489 17.14 -29.54 -2.57
N GLU A 490 16.13 -30.25 -3.07
CA GLU A 490 15.95 -30.85 -4.42
C GLU A 490 15.87 -29.91 -5.64
N TRP A 491 16.01 -28.59 -5.51
CA TRP A 491 15.81 -27.62 -6.62
C TRP A 491 17.11 -27.16 -7.30
N ALA A 492 18.17 -27.96 -7.21
CA ALA A 492 19.54 -27.62 -7.64
C ALA A 492 19.74 -27.32 -9.15
N ASP A 493 18.68 -27.29 -9.96
CA ASP A 493 18.71 -27.18 -11.42
C ASP A 493 18.05 -25.88 -11.98
N LYS A 494 18.02 -24.78 -11.21
CA LYS A 494 17.49 -23.47 -11.67
C LYS A 494 18.59 -22.40 -11.90
N PRO A 495 18.36 -21.36 -12.74
CA PRO A 495 19.40 -20.42 -13.19
C PRO A 495 20.13 -19.67 -12.07
N ASP A 496 21.45 -19.48 -12.25
CA ASP A 496 22.41 -19.00 -11.23
C ASP A 496 22.03 -17.66 -10.58
N GLU A 497 21.40 -16.74 -11.31
CA GLU A 497 21.02 -15.42 -10.78
C GLU A 497 20.01 -15.54 -9.62
N VAL A 498 18.99 -16.38 -9.77
CA VAL A 498 17.97 -16.63 -8.73
C VAL A 498 18.57 -17.39 -7.54
N ARG A 499 19.52 -18.30 -7.82
CA ARG A 499 20.20 -19.11 -6.81
C ARG A 499 21.11 -18.27 -5.92
N ARG A 500 21.85 -17.32 -6.49
CA ARG A 500 22.74 -16.41 -5.76
C ARG A 500 22.00 -15.38 -4.91
N TYR A 501 20.84 -14.89 -5.37
CA TYR A 501 19.95 -14.05 -4.55
C TYR A 501 19.36 -14.82 -3.36
N TRP A 502 19.05 -16.11 -3.52
CA TRP A 502 18.52 -16.95 -2.43
C TRP A 502 19.60 -17.40 -1.43
N VAL A 503 20.83 -17.66 -1.87
CA VAL A 503 21.98 -17.99 -0.99
C VAL A 503 22.28 -16.85 -0.01
N ALA A 504 22.24 -15.60 -0.47
CA ALA A 504 22.33 -14.44 0.41
C ALA A 504 21.19 -14.43 1.44
N THR A 505 20.04 -14.98 1.08
CA THR A 505 18.81 -14.95 1.87
C THR A 505 18.83 -15.92 3.05
N GLU A 506 19.27 -17.16 2.83
CA GLU A 506 19.34 -18.19 3.86
C GLU A 506 20.52 -18.03 4.83
N ALA A 507 21.64 -17.45 4.38
CA ALA A 507 22.79 -17.13 5.24
C ALA A 507 22.41 -16.22 6.45
N THR A 508 21.31 -15.46 6.33
CA THR A 508 20.80 -14.59 7.41
C THR A 508 19.75 -15.20 8.32
N ASN A 509 19.17 -16.34 7.95
CA ASN A 509 18.22 -17.06 8.79
C ASN A 509 18.92 -17.97 9.82
N SER A 510 20.18 -18.36 9.56
CA SER A 510 21.01 -19.21 10.44
C SER A 510 21.55 -18.51 11.70
N TYR A 511 21.67 -17.17 11.71
CA TYR A 511 22.07 -16.41 12.90
C TYR A 511 20.90 -16.17 13.88
N LYS A 512 20.33 -17.25 14.43
CA LYS A 512 19.49 -17.21 15.65
C LYS A 512 20.35 -17.50 16.87
N LYS A 513 21.04 -16.46 17.37
CA LYS A 513 21.39 -16.21 18.78
C LYS A 513 22.15 -14.87 18.83
N SER A 514 21.53 -13.85 19.43
CA SER A 514 22.01 -12.46 19.64
C SER A 514 21.39 -11.38 18.70
N PRO A 515 21.16 -10.13 19.17
CA PRO A 515 20.07 -9.27 18.70
C PRO A 515 20.49 -8.34 17.56
N HIS A 516 20.58 -8.85 16.33
CA HIS A 516 20.76 -7.99 15.15
C HIS A 516 19.77 -8.38 14.03
N ALA A 517 18.57 -7.80 14.11
CA ALA A 517 17.36 -8.23 13.42
C ALA A 517 17.07 -7.56 12.04
N ARG A 518 18.02 -6.84 11.42
CA ARG A 518 17.73 -6.01 10.23
C ARG A 518 18.18 -6.59 8.88
N PHE A 519 19.31 -7.29 8.78
CA PHE A 519 19.69 -7.97 7.52
C PHE A 519 18.76 -9.13 7.18
N SER A 520 18.40 -9.92 8.21
CA SER A 520 17.37 -10.96 8.11
C SER A 520 16.02 -10.40 7.68
N ARG A 521 15.73 -9.10 7.86
CA ARG A 521 14.49 -8.48 7.33
C ARG A 521 14.56 -8.17 5.84
N LEU A 522 15.68 -7.65 5.31
CA LEU A 522 15.82 -7.42 3.86
C LEU A 522 15.66 -8.72 3.10
N LEU A 523 16.32 -9.75 3.62
CA LEU A 523 16.36 -11.06 3.03
C LEU A 523 15.09 -11.86 3.33
N LYS A 524 14.46 -11.71 4.50
CA LYS A 524 13.07 -12.18 4.71
C LYS A 524 12.06 -11.46 3.85
N CYS A 525 12.26 -10.19 3.49
CA CYS A 525 11.41 -9.49 2.53
C CYS A 525 11.59 -10.14 1.15
N ILE A 526 12.82 -10.30 0.65
CA ILE A 526 13.13 -10.99 -0.61
C ILE A 526 12.63 -12.47 -0.59
N SER A 527 12.68 -13.14 0.56
CA SER A 527 12.19 -14.51 0.79
C SER A 527 10.67 -14.63 0.85
N LYS A 528 9.98 -13.82 1.69
CA LYS A 528 8.51 -13.76 1.76
C LYS A 528 7.89 -13.28 0.46
N CYS A 529 8.66 -12.50 -0.32
CA CYS A 529 8.37 -12.22 -1.70
C CYS A 529 8.28 -13.54 -2.49
N TYR A 530 9.34 -14.35 -2.48
CA TYR A 530 9.41 -15.59 -3.23
C TYR A 530 8.54 -16.78 -2.71
N GLU A 531 8.28 -16.92 -1.41
CA GLU A 531 7.54 -18.07 -0.86
C GLU A 531 6.01 -18.00 -1.11
N ARG A 532 5.45 -16.80 -1.25
CA ARG A 532 4.01 -16.60 -1.51
C ARG A 532 3.60 -16.72 -2.99
N SER A 533 4.55 -16.77 -3.92
CA SER A 533 4.28 -17.00 -5.35
C SER A 533 4.17 -18.49 -5.71
N LEU A 534 4.70 -19.39 -4.87
CA LEU A 534 4.63 -20.85 -5.07
C LEU A 534 3.35 -21.51 -4.52
N THR A 535 2.54 -20.78 -3.76
CA THR A 535 1.27 -21.28 -3.18
C THR A 535 0.03 -20.92 -4.00
N LYS A 536 0.20 -20.30 -5.18
CA LYS A 536 -0.89 -19.94 -6.11
C LYS A 536 -0.58 -20.28 -7.59
N ALA A 537 0.34 -21.22 -7.84
CA ALA A 537 0.58 -21.77 -9.18
C ALA A 537 0.12 -23.23 -9.24
#